data_AF-A0A6N8W7K5-F1
#
_entry.id   AF-A0A6N8W7K5-F1
#
_cell.length_a   1.000
_cell.length_b   1.000
_cell.length_c   1.000
_cell.angle_alpha   90.00
_cell.angle_beta   90.00
_cell.angle_gamma   90.00
#
_symmetry.space_group_name_H-M   'P 1'
#
loop_
_entity.id
_entity.type
_entity.pdbx_description
1 polymer ?
#
loop_
_entity_poly.entity_id
_entity_poly.type
_entity_poly.pdbx_seq_one_letter_code
_entity_poly.pdbx_strand_id
1 'polypeptide(L)'
;MSTELIEQKLALPAESDTSSSAESGSQQADSIERVRTLQGSASDPQEPLEIPVLTDKVVNVATVPQRSPLRYPGGKTWLVPQIRKWLKDLEFRPRIMVEPFAGGGIASLTAVMEGLVERAILCERDPEIANFWFCALEHSELLATRVECFNLTEENVAEVFNSHSLSRMDLAFQTLLKNRINRGGILAKGASRMKKGENGNGLRSR
;
A
#
# COMPACT_ATOMS: atom_id res chain seq x y z
N MET A 1 -10.33 -0.49 -23.34
CA MET A 1 -10.04 0.27 -22.11
C MET A 1 -8.75 -0.28 -21.54
N SER A 2 -7.67 0.48 -21.71
CA SER A 2 -6.30 0.10 -21.35
C SER A 2 -6.17 0.03 -19.84
N THR A 3 -5.79 -1.13 -19.30
CA THR A 3 -5.47 -1.31 -17.88
C THR A 3 -4.02 -0.88 -17.70
N GLU A 4 -3.77 0.36 -17.27
CA GLU A 4 -2.43 0.76 -16.81
C GLU A 4 -2.18 0.11 -15.46
N LEU A 5 -1.33 -0.92 -15.45
CA LEU A 5 -0.78 -1.50 -14.22
C LEU A 5 0.27 -0.51 -13.71
N ILE A 6 0.02 0.13 -12.57
CA ILE A 6 1.00 1.00 -11.91
C ILE A 6 1.76 0.13 -10.90
N GLU A 7 3.02 -0.18 -11.19
CA GLU A 7 3.95 -0.84 -10.25
C GLU A 7 4.60 0.21 -9.34
N GLN A 8 4.53 0.02 -8.02
CA GLN A 8 5.19 0.90 -7.04
C GLN A 8 6.11 0.09 -6.14
N LYS A 9 7.33 0.57 -5.91
CA LYS A 9 8.42 -0.15 -5.24
C LYS A 9 8.69 0.46 -3.87
N LEU A 10 8.40 -0.27 -2.81
CA LEU A 10 8.67 0.14 -1.43
C LEU A 10 10.08 -0.33 -1.03
N ALA A 11 10.98 0.60 -0.73
CA ALA A 11 12.35 0.35 -0.26
C ALA A 11 12.61 1.07 1.07
N LEU A 12 13.50 0.53 1.90
CA LEU A 12 13.99 1.22 3.10
C LEU A 12 14.87 2.42 2.70
N PRO A 13 14.83 3.55 3.43
CA PRO A 13 15.77 4.65 3.20
C PRO A 13 17.20 4.13 3.47
N ALA A 14 18.05 4.22 2.44
CA ALA A 14 19.46 3.90 2.56
C ALA A 14 20.20 5.09 3.18
N GLU A 15 21.11 4.81 4.12
CA GLU A 15 22.09 5.82 4.55
C GLU A 15 23.02 6.15 3.38
N SER A 16 23.35 7.44 3.25
CA SER A 16 24.10 8.00 2.15
C SER A 16 25.58 7.62 2.24
N ASP A 17 26.10 7.00 1.19
CA ASP A 17 27.50 7.13 0.81
C ASP A 17 27.65 7.29 -0.71
N THR A 18 28.68 8.05 -1.09
CA THR A 18 28.85 8.67 -2.40
C THR A 18 29.67 7.84 -3.39
N SER A 19 29.43 8.13 -4.68
CA SER A 19 30.33 8.05 -5.85
C SER A 19 30.12 6.96 -6.92
N SER A 20 29.81 7.49 -8.12
CA SER A 20 30.50 7.25 -9.40
C SER A 20 30.07 6.12 -10.36
N SER A 21 29.39 6.58 -11.43
CA SER A 21 29.69 6.40 -12.87
C SER A 21 29.39 5.07 -13.59
N ALA A 22 28.37 5.17 -14.46
CA ALA A 22 28.31 4.79 -15.88
C ALA A 22 28.85 3.42 -16.34
N GLU A 23 27.94 2.59 -16.85
CA GLU A 23 28.13 1.92 -18.15
C GLU A 23 26.77 1.51 -18.76
N SER A 24 26.57 1.90 -20.02
CA SER A 24 25.40 1.66 -20.85
C SER A 24 25.72 0.58 -21.89
N GLY A 25 24.84 -0.40 -22.08
CA GLY A 25 24.90 -1.25 -23.29
C GLY A 25 24.26 -2.62 -23.13
N SER A 26 23.28 -2.89 -24.01
CA SER A 26 23.01 -4.22 -24.59
C SER A 26 22.43 -5.37 -23.76
N GLN A 27 21.48 -5.15 -22.83
CA GLN A 27 20.79 -6.28 -22.13
C GLN A 27 19.29 -6.43 -22.42
N GLN A 28 18.73 -5.63 -23.34
CA GLN A 28 17.28 -5.61 -23.58
C GLN A 28 16.78 -6.70 -24.55
N ALA A 29 17.66 -7.44 -25.22
CA ALA A 29 17.29 -8.47 -26.19
C ALA A 29 17.27 -9.90 -25.62
N ASP A 30 18.09 -10.21 -24.60
CA ASP A 30 18.20 -11.56 -24.02
C ASP A 30 17.05 -11.95 -23.07
N SER A 31 16.26 -10.97 -22.63
CA SER A 31 15.21 -11.17 -21.62
C SER A 31 13.91 -11.73 -22.21
N ILE A 32 13.66 -11.59 -23.51
CA ILE A 32 12.42 -12.03 -24.17
C ILE A 32 12.51 -13.49 -24.61
N GLU A 33 13.70 -14.01 -24.90
CA GLU A 33 13.89 -15.39 -25.36
C GLU A 33 13.87 -16.40 -24.19
N ARG A 34 14.28 -16.00 -22.99
CA ARG A 34 14.24 -16.85 -21.78
C ARG A 34 12.83 -17.12 -21.25
N VAL A 35 11.84 -16.32 -21.64
CA VAL A 35 10.43 -16.53 -21.25
C VAL A 35 9.76 -17.63 -22.09
N ARG A 36 10.34 -18.01 -23.24
CA ARG A 36 9.74 -19.03 -24.14
C ARG A 36 10.21 -20.46 -23.85
N THR A 37 11.28 -20.67 -23.09
CA THR A 37 11.85 -22.01 -22.87
C THR A 37 11.44 -22.66 -21.54
N LEU A 38 10.54 -22.04 -20.77
CA LEU A 38 9.94 -22.64 -19.57
C LEU A 38 8.58 -23.30 -19.85
N GLN A 39 8.37 -23.83 -21.06
CA GLN A 39 7.38 -24.90 -21.26
C GLN A 39 7.97 -26.20 -20.70
N GLY A 40 7.94 -26.32 -19.37
CA GLY A 40 8.16 -27.58 -18.69
C GLY A 40 7.15 -28.61 -19.18
N SER A 41 7.65 -29.80 -19.50
CA SER A 41 6.85 -30.98 -19.85
C SER A 41 5.79 -31.25 -18.78
N ALA A 42 4.54 -31.36 -19.21
CA ALA A 42 3.38 -31.60 -18.36
C ALA A 42 3.34 -33.05 -17.83
N SER A 43 4.28 -33.43 -16.96
CA SER A 43 4.32 -34.79 -16.40
C SER A 43 4.80 -34.90 -14.95
N ASP A 44 4.87 -33.82 -14.18
CA ASP A 44 5.08 -33.92 -12.73
C ASP A 44 3.77 -33.67 -11.99
N PRO A 45 3.26 -34.62 -11.18
CA PRO A 45 2.14 -34.34 -10.30
C PRO A 45 2.64 -33.33 -9.27
N GLN A 46 2.24 -32.07 -9.41
CA GLN A 46 2.48 -31.07 -8.38
C GLN A 46 1.85 -31.61 -7.09
N GLU A 47 2.68 -31.92 -6.09
CA GLU A 47 2.18 -32.21 -4.76
C GLU A 47 1.23 -31.07 -4.37
N PRO A 48 0.06 -31.39 -3.80
CA PRO A 48 -0.90 -30.35 -3.42
C PRO A 48 -0.17 -29.39 -2.49
N LEU A 49 -0.11 -28.11 -2.89
CA LEU A 49 0.44 -27.05 -2.06
C LEU A 49 -0.23 -27.14 -0.69
N GLU A 50 0.51 -27.59 0.33
CA GLU A 50 0.04 -27.60 1.69
C GLU A 50 -0.24 -26.14 2.08
N ILE A 51 -1.52 -25.78 2.17
CA ILE A 51 -1.91 -24.45 2.60
C ILE A 51 -1.66 -24.40 4.11
N PRO A 52 -0.73 -23.58 4.60
CA PRO A 52 -0.45 -23.51 6.02
C PRO A 52 -1.74 -23.11 6.76
N VAL A 53 -2.16 -23.96 7.70
CA VAL A 53 -3.36 -23.74 8.51
C VAL A 53 -3.19 -22.42 9.27
N LEU A 54 -4.08 -21.46 9.00
CA LEU A 54 -4.19 -20.23 9.77
C LEU A 54 -4.50 -20.59 11.21
N THR A 55 -3.79 -20.00 12.18
CA THR A 55 -3.96 -20.37 13.59
C THR A 55 -5.41 -20.14 14.03
N ASP A 56 -5.99 -21.05 14.79
CA ASP A 56 -7.36 -20.91 15.35
C ASP A 56 -7.50 -19.78 16.39
N LYS A 57 -6.40 -19.14 16.79
CA LYS A 57 -6.41 -18.04 17.76
C LYS A 57 -6.82 -16.73 17.08
N VAL A 58 -7.89 -16.13 17.61
CA VAL A 58 -8.33 -14.78 17.24
C VAL A 58 -7.21 -13.78 17.52
N VAL A 59 -6.78 -13.05 16.49
CA VAL A 59 -5.75 -12.02 16.61
C VAL A 59 -6.35 -10.75 17.19
N ASN A 60 -5.79 -10.28 18.31
CA ASN A 60 -6.09 -8.94 18.79
C ASN A 60 -5.41 -7.90 17.89
N VAL A 61 -6.17 -7.30 16.97
CA VAL A 61 -5.65 -6.33 16.00
C VAL A 61 -5.01 -5.10 16.68
N ALA A 62 -5.43 -4.75 17.89
CA ALA A 62 -4.89 -3.60 18.62
C ALA A 62 -3.44 -3.81 19.09
N THR A 63 -2.97 -5.06 19.20
CA THR A 63 -1.57 -5.36 19.56
C THR A 63 -0.64 -5.42 18.35
N VAL A 64 -1.18 -5.31 17.14
CA VAL A 64 -0.40 -5.27 15.90
C VAL A 64 -0.08 -3.81 15.56
N PRO A 65 1.19 -3.49 15.24
CA PRO A 65 1.56 -2.15 14.77
C PRO A 65 0.71 -1.69 13.59
N GLN A 66 0.05 -0.54 13.73
CA GLN A 66 -0.75 0.06 12.66
C GLN A 66 0.17 0.85 11.74
N ARG A 67 0.51 0.26 10.58
CA ARG A 67 1.45 0.88 9.63
C ARG A 67 0.77 1.70 8.54
N SER A 68 -0.51 1.45 8.26
CA SER A 68 -1.22 2.11 7.17
C SER A 68 -1.80 3.47 7.60
N PRO A 69 -1.61 4.53 6.79
CA PRO A 69 -2.33 5.78 6.92
C PRO A 69 -3.79 5.71 6.40
N LEU A 70 -4.26 4.57 5.90
CA LEU A 70 -5.64 4.40 5.46
C LEU A 70 -6.44 3.50 6.40
N ARG A 71 -7.68 3.90 6.68
CA ARG A 71 -8.73 3.00 7.18
C ARG A 71 -9.38 2.34 5.98
N TYR A 72 -8.98 1.11 5.66
CA TYR A 72 -9.44 0.45 4.43
C TYR A 72 -10.28 -0.80 4.71
N PRO A 73 -11.38 -1.03 3.95
CA PRO A 73 -12.21 -2.23 4.11
C PRO A 73 -11.40 -3.54 4.05
N GLY A 74 -11.84 -4.51 4.84
CA GLY A 74 -11.19 -5.82 4.93
C GLY A 74 -9.99 -5.89 5.87
N GLY A 75 -9.61 -4.77 6.51
CA GLY A 75 -8.71 -4.66 7.67
C GLY A 75 -7.79 -5.86 7.92
N LYS A 76 -6.86 -6.13 6.99
CA LYS A 76 -6.03 -7.35 6.97
C LYS A 76 -4.96 -7.36 8.06
N THR A 77 -5.02 -6.45 9.01
CA THR A 77 -4.09 -6.39 10.15
C THR A 77 -4.12 -7.68 10.97
N TRP A 78 -5.26 -8.38 11.02
CA TRP A 78 -5.36 -9.70 11.64
C TRP A 78 -4.47 -10.77 10.97
N LEU A 79 -4.11 -10.60 9.69
CA LEU A 79 -3.28 -11.54 8.94
C LEU A 79 -1.77 -11.35 9.18
N VAL A 80 -1.38 -10.22 9.79
CA VAL A 80 0.03 -9.86 10.00
C VAL A 80 0.82 -10.94 10.75
N PRO A 81 0.32 -11.56 11.84
CA PRO A 81 1.05 -12.64 12.50
C PRO A 81 1.36 -13.81 11.58
N GLN A 82 0.45 -14.13 10.64
CA GLN A 82 0.66 -15.22 9.71
C GLN A 82 1.63 -14.86 8.60
N ILE A 83 1.56 -13.64 8.07
CA ILE A 83 2.55 -13.14 7.10
C ILE A 83 3.96 -13.20 7.71
N ARG A 84 4.11 -12.76 8.96
CA ARG A 84 5.40 -12.84 9.69
C ARG A 84 5.88 -14.28 9.82
N LYS A 85 5.00 -15.19 10.24
CA LYS A 85 5.33 -16.61 10.37
C LYS A 85 5.77 -17.18 9.02
N TRP A 86 4.93 -17.03 8.01
CA TRP A 86 5.20 -17.53 6.65
C TRP A 86 6.53 -17.03 6.10
N LEU A 87 6.82 -15.73 6.18
CA LEU A 87 8.08 -15.18 5.68
C LEU A 87 9.30 -15.63 6.49
N LYS A 88 9.15 -15.90 7.79
CA LYS A 88 10.24 -16.40 8.65
C LYS A 88 10.50 -17.89 8.48
N ASP A 89 9.49 -18.65 8.07
CA ASP A 89 9.59 -20.09 7.85
C ASP A 89 10.24 -20.42 6.49
N LEU A 90 10.44 -19.43 5.61
CA LEU A 90 11.20 -19.60 4.37
C LEU A 90 12.70 -19.79 4.66
N GLU A 91 13.35 -20.69 3.93
CA GLU A 91 14.80 -20.91 4.01
C GLU A 91 15.63 -19.72 3.49
N PHE A 92 14.98 -18.76 2.83
CA PHE A 92 15.59 -17.56 2.28
C PHE A 92 14.75 -16.33 2.56
N ARG A 93 15.39 -15.16 2.52
CA ARG A 93 14.72 -13.86 2.59
C ARG A 93 14.28 -13.42 1.19
N PRO A 94 12.98 -13.28 0.88
CA PRO A 94 12.55 -12.86 -0.45
C PRO A 94 13.08 -11.47 -0.82
N ARG A 95 13.55 -11.29 -2.05
CA ARG A 95 13.88 -9.95 -2.56
C ARG A 95 12.63 -9.10 -2.82
N ILE A 96 11.58 -9.72 -3.34
CA ILE A 96 10.36 -9.00 -3.73
C ILE A 96 9.16 -9.76 -3.22
N MET A 97 8.25 -9.05 -2.55
CA MET A 97 6.89 -9.50 -2.27
C MET A 97 5.91 -8.67 -3.07
N VAL A 98 4.91 -9.31 -3.68
CA VAL A 98 3.86 -8.63 -4.44
C VAL A 98 2.56 -8.74 -3.68
N GLU A 99 1.92 -7.61 -3.38
CA GLU A 99 0.59 -7.56 -2.79
C GLU A 99 -0.41 -7.10 -3.86
N PRO A 100 -1.09 -8.05 -4.55
CA PRO A 100 -1.92 -7.74 -5.72
C PRO A 100 -3.20 -6.94 -5.40
N PHE A 101 -3.61 -6.92 -4.13
CA PHE A 101 -4.79 -6.23 -3.62
C PHE A 101 -4.43 -5.42 -2.37
N ALA A 102 -3.55 -4.45 -2.56
CA ALA A 102 -2.92 -3.74 -1.44
C ALA A 102 -3.96 -3.07 -0.54
N GLY A 103 -4.90 -2.29 -1.11
CA GLY A 103 -5.85 -1.53 -0.31
C GLY A 103 -5.14 -0.65 0.73
N GLY A 104 -5.14 -1.09 2.01
CA GLY A 104 -4.38 -0.46 3.09
C GLY A 104 -2.88 -0.81 3.15
N GLY A 105 -2.38 -1.74 2.34
CA GLY A 105 -0.95 -2.06 2.20
C GLY A 105 -0.28 -2.70 3.42
N ILE A 106 -1.07 -3.19 4.40
CA ILE A 106 -0.55 -3.61 5.71
C ILE A 106 0.42 -4.81 5.61
N ALA A 107 0.22 -5.71 4.64
CA ALA A 107 1.10 -6.86 4.45
C ALA A 107 2.49 -6.41 3.96
N SER A 108 2.52 -5.65 2.86
CA SER A 108 3.74 -5.08 2.28
C SER A 108 4.48 -4.17 3.22
N LEU A 109 3.78 -3.23 3.87
CA LEU A 109 4.38 -2.33 4.84
C LEU A 109 4.99 -3.10 6.01
N THR A 110 4.31 -4.13 6.51
CA THR A 110 4.86 -4.95 7.59
C THR A 110 6.11 -5.70 7.13
N ALA A 111 6.06 -6.35 5.98
CA ALA A 111 7.18 -7.14 5.47
C ALA A 111 8.43 -6.29 5.24
N VAL A 112 8.29 -5.10 4.65
CA VAL A 112 9.43 -4.20 4.39
C VAL A 112 9.94 -3.56 5.68
N MET A 113 9.06 -2.98 6.51
CA MET A 113 9.48 -2.26 7.73
C MET A 113 10.06 -3.19 8.81
N GLU A 114 9.77 -4.48 8.76
CA GLU A 114 10.36 -5.49 9.65
C GLU A 114 11.55 -6.21 9.02
N GLY A 115 11.99 -5.78 7.83
CA GLY A 115 13.14 -6.35 7.13
C GLY A 115 12.94 -7.78 6.62
N LEU A 116 11.70 -8.29 6.61
CA LEU A 116 11.36 -9.64 6.18
C LEU A 116 11.52 -9.85 4.68
N VAL A 117 11.48 -8.77 3.89
CA VAL A 117 11.73 -8.76 2.44
C VAL A 117 12.62 -7.57 2.09
N GLU A 118 13.33 -7.63 0.96
CA GLU A 118 14.13 -6.49 0.49
C GLU A 118 13.21 -5.35 0.02
N ARG A 119 12.17 -5.69 -0.75
CA ARG A 119 11.23 -4.73 -1.34
C ARG A 119 9.84 -5.32 -1.47
N ALA A 120 8.84 -4.45 -1.55
CA ALA A 120 7.47 -4.85 -1.86
C ALA A 120 6.90 -4.08 -3.05
N ILE A 121 6.00 -4.72 -3.78
CA ILE A 121 5.19 -4.12 -4.84
C ILE A 121 3.74 -4.10 -4.38
N LEU A 122 3.18 -2.89 -4.27
CA LEU A 122 1.76 -2.69 -3.97
C LEU A 122 1.01 -2.53 -5.29
N CYS A 123 0.06 -3.41 -5.56
CA CYS A 123 -0.86 -3.25 -6.69
C CYS A 123 -2.25 -2.88 -6.17
N GLU A 124 -2.88 -1.90 -6.81
CA GLU A 124 -4.28 -1.57 -6.55
C GLU A 124 -4.98 -1.09 -7.82
N ARG A 125 -6.24 -1.53 -7.98
CA ARG A 125 -7.07 -1.19 -9.14
C ARG A 125 -7.78 0.15 -8.97
N ASP A 126 -8.14 0.52 -7.74
CA ASP A 126 -8.76 1.80 -7.44
C ASP A 126 -7.75 2.94 -7.67
N PRO A 127 -8.00 3.86 -8.63
CA PRO A 127 -7.06 4.92 -8.96
C PRO A 127 -6.91 5.96 -7.85
N GLU A 128 -7.92 6.18 -7.00
CA GLU A 128 -7.80 7.08 -5.84
C GLU A 128 -6.78 6.52 -4.86
N ILE A 129 -6.84 5.21 -4.59
CA ILE A 129 -5.91 4.50 -3.69
C ILE A 129 -4.52 4.35 -4.30
N ALA A 130 -4.42 4.01 -5.59
CA ALA A 130 -3.15 3.89 -6.28
C ALA A 130 -2.39 5.23 -6.31
N ASN A 131 -3.09 6.34 -6.58
CA ASN A 131 -2.49 7.68 -6.52
C ASN A 131 -2.11 8.07 -5.09
N PHE A 132 -2.93 7.71 -4.10
CA PHE A 132 -2.57 7.91 -2.70
C PHE A 132 -1.25 7.22 -2.36
N TRP A 133 -1.11 5.93 -2.66
CA TRP A 133 0.13 5.20 -2.40
C TRP A 133 1.32 5.78 -3.16
N PHE A 134 1.12 6.19 -4.42
CA PHE A 134 2.16 6.84 -5.20
C PHE A 134 2.72 8.06 -4.46
N CYS A 135 1.84 8.98 -4.06
CA CYS A 135 2.26 10.20 -3.35
C CYS A 135 2.77 9.92 -1.94
N ALA A 136 2.18 8.96 -1.22
CA ALA A 136 2.63 8.61 0.12
C ALA A 136 4.03 8.00 0.14
N LEU A 137 4.45 7.35 -0.94
CA LEU A 137 5.76 6.69 -1.05
C LEU A 137 6.81 7.58 -1.75
N GLU A 138 6.44 8.27 -2.83
CA GLU A 138 7.38 9.08 -3.64
C GLU A 138 7.45 10.55 -3.21
N HIS A 139 6.43 11.05 -2.51
CA HIS A 139 6.28 12.44 -2.12
C HIS A 139 5.82 12.58 -0.65
N SER A 140 6.31 11.69 0.21
CA SER A 140 5.90 11.54 1.61
C SER A 140 5.94 12.87 2.37
N GLU A 141 7.05 13.61 2.29
CA GLU A 141 7.26 14.87 3.00
C GLU A 141 6.26 15.94 2.57
N LEU A 142 5.97 16.04 1.27
CA LEU A 142 5.02 17.01 0.74
C LEU A 142 3.59 16.67 1.17
N LEU A 143 3.22 15.39 1.13
CA LEU A 143 1.91 14.94 1.59
C LEU A 143 1.75 15.13 3.10
N ALA A 144 2.78 14.80 3.89
CA ALA A 144 2.80 14.98 5.34
C ALA A 144 2.68 16.46 5.73
N THR A 145 3.51 17.33 5.14
CA THR A 145 3.44 18.79 5.36
C THR A 145 2.05 19.33 5.04
N ARG A 146 1.46 18.90 3.92
CA ARG A 146 0.10 19.33 3.54
C ARG A 146 -0.95 18.90 4.57
N VAL A 147 -0.83 17.69 5.12
CA VAL A 147 -1.73 17.20 6.18
C VAL A 147 -1.55 18.00 7.47
N GLU A 148 -0.31 18.26 7.90
CA GLU A 148 0.00 19.00 9.12
C GLU A 148 -0.45 20.46 9.07
N CYS A 149 -0.29 21.11 7.92
CA CYS A 149 -0.69 22.51 7.73
C CYS A 149 -2.19 22.69 7.43
N PHE A 150 -2.96 21.61 7.22
CA PHE A 150 -4.36 21.73 6.84
C PHE A 150 -5.24 22.04 8.05
N ASN A 151 -5.82 23.25 8.07
CA ASN A 151 -6.82 23.61 9.06
C ASN A 151 -8.16 22.94 8.74
N LEU A 152 -8.57 21.96 9.55
CA LEU A 152 -9.77 21.16 9.35
C LEU A 152 -11.04 21.93 9.77
N THR A 153 -11.64 22.65 8.82
CA THR A 153 -12.97 23.28 8.93
C THR A 153 -13.90 22.78 7.82
N GLU A 154 -15.22 22.95 7.97
CA GLU A 154 -16.18 22.52 6.95
C GLU A 154 -15.98 23.26 5.62
N GLU A 155 -15.62 24.54 5.68
CA GLU A 155 -15.34 25.41 4.55
C GLU A 155 -14.10 24.92 3.78
N ASN A 156 -12.98 24.71 4.47
CA ASN A 156 -11.74 24.23 3.86
C ASN A 156 -11.90 22.83 3.25
N VAL A 157 -12.67 21.96 3.92
CA VAL A 157 -12.99 20.63 3.38
C VAL A 157 -13.85 20.74 2.11
N ALA A 158 -14.84 21.62 2.09
CA ALA A 158 -15.66 21.87 0.91
C ALA A 158 -14.82 22.43 -0.25
N GLU A 159 -13.92 23.37 0.03
CA GLU A 159 -12.99 23.94 -0.95
C GLU A 159 -12.12 22.86 -1.59
N VAL A 160 -11.51 21.99 -0.76
CA VAL A 160 -10.71 20.87 -1.24
C VAL A 160 -11.52 19.97 -2.18
N PHE A 161 -12.76 19.61 -1.85
CA PHE A 161 -13.58 18.74 -2.72
C PHE A 161 -14.21 19.43 -3.94
N ASN A 162 -14.34 20.76 -3.92
CA ASN A 162 -14.90 21.54 -5.04
C ASN A 162 -13.82 22.07 -5.99
N SER A 163 -12.54 21.83 -5.69
CA SER A 163 -11.43 22.24 -6.55
C SER A 163 -11.46 21.53 -7.91
N HIS A 164 -11.11 22.26 -8.96
CA HIS A 164 -11.04 21.77 -10.35
C HIS A 164 -9.58 21.69 -10.80
N SER A 165 -9.29 20.84 -11.79
CA SER A 165 -7.93 20.65 -12.34
C SER A 165 -6.90 20.17 -11.32
N LEU A 166 -7.17 19.01 -10.73
CA LEU A 166 -6.41 18.45 -9.62
C LEU A 166 -5.06 17.88 -10.07
N SER A 167 -3.99 18.27 -9.39
CA SER A 167 -2.72 17.56 -9.49
C SER A 167 -2.81 16.17 -8.85
N ARG A 168 -1.82 15.30 -9.12
CA ARG A 168 -1.74 13.99 -8.45
C ARG A 168 -1.65 14.13 -6.92
N MET A 169 -0.94 15.15 -6.44
CA MET A 169 -0.84 15.45 -5.01
C MET A 169 -2.19 15.93 -4.42
N ASP A 170 -2.97 16.70 -5.18
CA ASP A 170 -4.32 17.09 -4.76
C ASP A 170 -5.25 15.88 -4.64
N LEU A 171 -5.19 14.97 -5.61
CA LEU A 171 -5.96 13.72 -5.59
C LEU A 171 -5.56 12.85 -4.39
N ALA A 172 -4.27 12.65 -4.15
CA ALA A 172 -3.80 11.86 -3.01
C ALA A 172 -4.24 12.47 -1.66
N PHE A 173 -4.12 13.79 -1.53
CA PHE A 173 -4.58 14.50 -0.33
C PHE A 173 -6.11 14.40 -0.17
N GLN A 174 -6.88 14.59 -1.23
CA GLN A 174 -8.34 14.40 -1.22
C GLN A 174 -8.72 12.98 -0.81
N THR A 175 -8.05 11.95 -1.34
CA THR A 175 -8.27 10.55 -0.98
C THR A 175 -8.05 10.34 0.52
N LEU A 176 -6.95 10.83 1.06
CA LEU A 176 -6.63 10.72 2.48
C LEU A 176 -7.65 11.49 3.34
N LEU A 177 -7.97 12.73 2.98
CA LEU A 177 -8.94 13.55 3.70
C LEU A 177 -10.31 12.87 3.73
N LYS A 178 -10.78 12.38 2.59
CA LYS A 178 -12.03 11.60 2.45
C LYS A 178 -11.99 10.35 3.33
N ASN A 179 -10.87 9.62 3.36
CA ASN A 179 -10.69 8.47 4.24
C ASN A 179 -10.77 8.82 5.73
N ARG A 180 -10.33 10.02 6.13
CA ARG A 180 -10.30 10.42 7.55
C ARG A 180 -11.62 10.99 8.04
N ILE A 181 -12.36 11.70 7.20
CA ILE A 181 -13.63 12.34 7.59
C ILE A 181 -14.88 11.46 7.38
N ASN A 182 -14.81 10.46 6.49
CA ASN A 182 -15.94 9.58 6.23
C ASN A 182 -16.07 8.49 7.29
N ARG A 183 -17.32 8.10 7.60
CA ARG A 183 -17.58 7.04 8.59
C ARG A 183 -16.91 5.74 8.15
N GLY A 184 -16.06 5.19 9.02
CA GLY A 184 -15.34 3.94 8.76
C GLY A 184 -14.27 4.01 7.66
N GLY A 185 -13.92 5.21 7.18
CA GLY A 185 -12.96 5.38 6.08
C GLY A 185 -13.46 4.93 4.70
N ILE A 186 -14.78 4.83 4.55
CA ILE A 186 -15.40 4.38 3.30
C ILE A 186 -15.20 5.44 2.20
N LEU A 187 -14.63 5.01 1.07
CA LEU A 187 -14.36 5.87 -0.10
C LEU A 187 -15.44 5.76 -1.19
N ALA A 188 -16.44 4.90 -1.01
CA ALA A 188 -17.53 4.72 -1.96
C ALA A 188 -18.33 6.02 -2.21
N LYS A 189 -18.82 6.18 -3.45
CA LYS A 189 -19.70 7.31 -3.82
C LYS A 189 -20.96 7.29 -2.95
N GLY A 190 -21.24 8.41 -2.28
CA GLY A 190 -22.39 8.54 -1.36
C GLY A 190 -22.11 8.16 0.09
N ALA A 191 -20.85 7.87 0.48
CA ALA A 191 -20.50 7.64 1.87
C ALA A 191 -20.82 8.87 2.76
N SER A 192 -21.55 8.63 3.84
CA SER A 192 -21.95 9.68 4.78
C SER A 192 -20.74 10.26 5.52
N ARG A 193 -20.58 11.60 5.44
CA ARG A 193 -19.64 12.35 6.29
C ARG A 193 -19.98 12.12 7.77
N MET A 194 -18.98 11.98 8.64
CA MET A 194 -19.23 11.86 10.07
C MET A 194 -19.79 13.17 10.63
N LYS A 195 -21.07 13.15 11.04
CA LYS A 195 -21.76 14.31 11.64
C LYS A 195 -21.53 14.45 13.16
N LYS A 196 -21.04 13.40 13.83
CA LYS A 196 -20.65 13.41 15.26
C LYS A 196 -19.36 12.60 15.43
N GLY A 197 -18.28 13.27 15.79
CA GLY A 197 -17.00 12.64 16.13
C GLY A 197 -17.03 11.92 17.47
N GLU A 198 -15.98 11.15 17.76
CA GLU A 198 -15.74 10.60 19.09
C GLU A 198 -15.60 11.77 20.10
N ASN A 199 -16.25 11.67 21.27
CA ASN A 199 -16.31 12.72 22.32
C ASN A 199 -17.00 14.05 21.93
N GLY A 200 -17.83 14.08 20.89
CA GLY A 200 -18.59 15.29 20.52
C GLY A 200 -17.79 16.32 19.71
N ASN A 201 -16.53 16.03 19.36
CA ASN A 201 -15.64 16.94 18.64
C ASN A 201 -15.87 17.00 17.12
N GLY A 202 -16.98 16.45 16.60
CA GLY A 202 -17.33 16.55 15.17
C GLY A 202 -16.22 16.03 14.24
N LEU A 203 -15.86 16.82 13.21
CA LEU A 203 -14.76 16.50 12.30
C LEU A 203 -13.38 16.52 12.97
N ARG A 204 -13.20 17.26 14.07
CA ARG A 204 -11.92 17.46 14.77
C ARG A 204 -11.50 16.27 15.65
N SER A 205 -12.34 15.24 15.77
CA SER A 205 -12.00 14.06 16.58
C SER A 205 -11.06 13.07 15.87
N ARG A 206 -10.40 13.46 14.78
CA ARG A 206 -9.71 12.57 13.82
C ARG A 206 -8.35 13.11 13.43
#